data_AF-A0A968JBU9-F1
#
_entry.id   AF-A0A968JBU9-F1
#
_cell.length_a   1.000
_cell.length_b   1.000
_cell.length_c   1.000
_cell.angle_alpha   90.00
_cell.angle_beta   90.00
_cell.angle_gamma   90.00
#
_symmetry.space_group_name_H-M   'P 1'
#
loop_
_entity.id
_entity.type
_entity.pdbx_description
1 polymer ?
#
loop_
_entity_poly.entity_id
_entity_poly.type
_entity_poly.pdbx_seq_one_letter_code
_entity_poly.pdbx_strand_id
1 'polypeptide(L)'
;MVVYFVLEIINRISLYYFATAFSSIQGSLLNACYTYFLTVDPIYHSTKSTGTIQSKIEATGRQLSFTIDILLFSLIDIVVGYFTVVVALGAFSNQLALIGIGSFLAISLASFYGHVVITKVFMPFWIIYRDKIRAIATENLFQNSFIRASFSTTEQISKTIKYEKIGFEARSIMVLSRSILTFVTRLLITGSVVWMVIVMIELISQNKIDSTLAIALLLTYMAGTRQITRVGQTVANFSEGVEDMNDLWDYIRTFGKQTYPVIDKDVYEK
;
A
#
# COMPACT_ATOMS: atom_id res chain seq x y z
N MET A 1 -23.96 -7.03 25.24
CA MET A 1 -23.30 -5.73 25.53
C MET A 1 -21.94 -5.92 26.21
N VAL A 2 -21.85 -6.67 27.32
CA VAL A 2 -20.58 -6.95 28.03
C VAL A 2 -19.55 -7.67 27.15
N VAL A 3 -19.97 -8.68 26.37
CA VAL A 3 -19.07 -9.41 25.44
C VAL A 3 -18.45 -8.49 24.39
N TYR A 4 -19.25 -7.57 23.83
CA TYR A 4 -18.75 -6.59 22.86
C TYR A 4 -17.72 -5.64 23.49
N PHE A 5 -17.98 -5.20 24.73
CA PHE A 5 -17.07 -4.32 25.45
C PHE A 5 -15.73 -5.02 25.79
N VAL A 6 -15.77 -6.28 26.18
CA VAL A 6 -14.56 -7.09 26.42
C VAL A 6 -13.77 -7.32 25.14
N LEU A 7 -14.45 -7.62 24.02
CA LEU A 7 -13.81 -7.76 22.71
C LEU A 7 -13.15 -6.46 22.27
N GLU A 8 -13.80 -5.31 22.47
CA GLU A 8 -13.21 -4.01 22.14
C GLU A 8 -11.98 -3.70 22.99
N ILE A 9 -12.00 -4.01 24.30
CA ILE A 9 -10.82 -3.85 25.17
C ILE A 9 -9.66 -4.73 24.69
N ILE A 10 -9.92 -6.01 24.42
CA ILE A 10 -8.89 -6.93 23.92
C ILE A 10 -8.30 -6.41 22.60
N ASN A 11 -9.16 -5.95 21.69
CA ASN A 11 -8.74 -5.38 20.41
C ASN A 11 -7.83 -4.14 20.60
N ARG A 12 -8.17 -3.24 21.52
CA ARG A 12 -7.36 -2.05 21.82
C ARG A 12 -6.01 -2.40 22.43
N ILE A 13 -5.98 -3.39 23.32
CA ILE A 13 -4.74 -3.86 23.93
C ILE A 13 -3.86 -4.53 22.86
N SER A 14 -4.42 -5.39 22.02
CA SER A 14 -3.66 -6.02 20.92
C SER A 14 -3.10 -4.99 19.95
N LEU A 15 -3.89 -3.96 19.60
CA LEU A 15 -3.46 -2.85 18.75
C LEU A 15 -2.25 -2.10 19.34
N TYR A 16 -2.26 -1.84 20.64
CA TYR A 16 -1.16 -1.13 21.31
C TYR A 16 0.16 -1.92 21.29
N TYR A 17 0.12 -3.19 21.69
CA TYR A 17 1.31 -4.04 21.66
C TYR A 17 1.83 -4.23 20.23
N PHE A 18 0.92 -4.38 19.28
CA PHE A 18 1.26 -4.49 17.88
C PHE A 18 1.95 -3.23 17.35
N ALA A 19 1.38 -2.05 17.60
CA ALA A 19 1.96 -0.77 17.18
C ALA A 19 3.36 -0.53 17.79
N THR A 20 3.57 -0.96 19.04
CA THR A 20 4.84 -0.85 19.75
C THR A 20 5.91 -1.76 19.14
N ALA A 21 5.58 -3.04 18.94
CA ALA A 21 6.48 -3.99 18.28
C ALA A 21 6.82 -3.51 16.87
N PHE A 22 5.83 -3.01 16.14
CA PHE A 22 6.00 -2.54 14.78
C PHE A 22 6.90 -1.29 14.69
N SER A 23 6.66 -0.29 15.54
CA SER A 23 7.51 0.91 15.62
C SER A 23 8.96 0.56 15.95
N SER A 24 9.17 -0.49 16.75
CA SER A 24 10.51 -1.00 17.06
C SER A 24 11.19 -1.64 15.84
N ILE A 25 10.46 -2.39 15.02
CA ILE A 25 10.96 -2.95 13.76
C ILE A 25 11.32 -1.84 12.78
N GLN A 26 10.43 -0.85 12.61
CA GLN A 26 10.68 0.30 11.74
C GLN A 26 11.93 1.08 12.18
N GLY A 27 12.06 1.37 13.48
CA GLY A 27 13.23 2.04 14.03
C GLY A 27 14.52 1.23 13.81
N SER A 28 14.46 -0.09 14.01
CA SER A 28 15.61 -0.98 13.79
C SER A 28 16.02 -1.02 12.32
N LEU A 29 15.07 -1.09 11.39
CA LEU A 29 15.36 -1.07 9.95
C LEU A 29 16.00 0.26 9.53
N LEU A 30 15.45 1.39 9.98
CA LEU A 30 16.00 2.71 9.68
C LEU A 30 17.43 2.84 10.22
N ASN A 31 17.66 2.45 11.47
CA ASN A 31 18.99 2.45 12.07
C ASN A 31 19.97 1.55 11.31
N ALA A 32 19.54 0.36 10.89
CA ALA A 32 20.35 -0.54 10.07
C ALA A 32 20.71 0.08 8.71
N CYS A 33 19.77 0.76 8.07
CA CYS A 33 20.03 1.47 6.80
C CYS A 33 21.02 2.62 6.99
N TYR A 34 20.82 3.47 8.00
CA TYR A 34 21.76 4.56 8.29
C TYR A 34 23.16 4.03 8.62
N THR A 35 23.24 3.00 9.45
CA THR A 35 24.49 2.30 9.77
C THR A 35 25.18 1.82 8.49
N TYR A 36 24.44 1.12 7.62
CA TYR A 36 24.98 0.64 6.35
C TYR A 36 25.63 1.77 5.55
N PHE A 37 24.91 2.87 5.32
CA PHE A 37 25.46 4.01 4.57
C PHE A 37 26.60 4.73 5.28
N LEU A 38 26.73 4.66 6.61
CA LEU A 38 27.89 5.20 7.33
C LEU A 38 29.13 4.30 7.22
N THR A 39 28.94 3.00 6.98
CA THR A 39 30.04 2.04 6.84
C THR A 39 30.60 1.90 5.43
N VAL A 40 29.89 2.37 4.40
CA VAL A 40 30.34 2.28 3.00
C VAL A 40 31.46 3.29 2.74
N ASP A 41 32.43 2.90 1.90
CA ASP A 41 33.59 3.74 1.64
C ASP A 41 33.22 5.11 1.03
N PRO A 42 33.89 6.21 1.42
CA PRO A 42 33.59 7.56 0.95
C PRO A 42 33.62 7.75 -0.57
N ILE A 43 34.38 6.92 -1.28
CA ILE A 43 34.47 6.99 -2.75
C ILE A 43 33.09 6.75 -3.40
N TYR A 44 32.27 5.86 -2.84
CA TYR A 44 30.93 5.61 -3.33
C TYR A 44 29.98 6.78 -3.04
N HIS A 45 30.16 7.45 -1.90
CA HIS A 45 29.40 8.66 -1.55
C HIS A 45 29.69 9.83 -2.49
N SER A 46 30.90 9.92 -3.06
CA SER A 46 31.25 11.00 -4.00
C SER A 46 30.48 10.92 -5.33
N THR A 47 30.01 9.73 -5.71
CA THR A 47 29.33 9.48 -6.99
C THR A 47 27.81 9.45 -6.90
N LYS A 48 27.24 9.57 -5.69
CA LYS A 48 25.81 9.42 -5.42
C LYS A 48 25.28 10.61 -4.61
N SER A 49 24.08 11.08 -4.92
CA SER A 49 23.48 12.19 -4.18
C SER A 49 22.98 11.75 -2.80
N THR A 50 23.39 12.48 -1.75
CA THR A 50 22.88 12.31 -0.37
C THR A 50 21.36 12.41 -0.31
N GLY A 51 20.74 13.30 -1.10
CA GLY A 51 19.29 13.45 -1.13
C GLY A 51 18.56 12.23 -1.71
N THR A 52 19.20 11.47 -2.59
CA THR A 52 18.67 10.19 -3.08
C THR A 52 18.73 9.12 -2.00
N ILE A 53 19.83 9.04 -1.24
CA ILE A 53 19.96 8.10 -0.11
C ILE A 53 18.86 8.37 0.92
N GLN A 54 18.69 9.62 1.32
CA GLN A 54 17.66 10.04 2.27
C GLN A 54 16.24 9.75 1.75
N SER A 55 15.97 10.05 0.48
CA SER A 55 14.69 9.76 -0.18
C SER A 55 14.30 8.30 -0.04
N LYS A 56 15.23 7.38 -0.33
CA LYS A 56 14.98 5.93 -0.28
C LYS A 56 14.75 5.44 1.15
N ILE A 57 15.59 5.84 2.10
CA ILE A 57 15.43 5.45 3.52
C ILE A 57 14.08 5.93 4.08
N GLU A 58 13.73 7.20 3.88
CA GLU A 58 12.48 7.78 4.40
C GLU A 58 11.23 7.21 3.71
N ALA A 59 11.32 6.92 2.40
CA ALA A 59 10.23 6.27 1.68
C ALA A 59 9.98 4.87 2.24
N THR A 60 11.01 4.02 2.33
CA THR A 60 10.88 2.65 2.83
C THR A 60 10.42 2.60 4.28
N GLY A 61 10.95 3.46 5.16
CA GLY A 61 10.53 3.49 6.57
C GLY A 61 9.03 3.76 6.73
N ARG A 62 8.50 4.74 5.99
CA ARG A 62 7.05 5.01 5.99
C ARG A 62 6.25 3.87 5.38
N GLN A 63 6.72 3.34 4.25
CA GLN A 63 5.98 2.32 3.52
C GLN A 63 5.93 0.98 4.25
N LEU A 64 6.95 0.64 5.04
CA LEU A 64 6.92 -0.54 5.90
C LEU A 64 5.73 -0.46 6.87
N SER A 65 5.51 0.72 7.49
CA SER A 65 4.37 0.96 8.37
C SER A 65 3.05 0.75 7.66
N PHE A 66 2.87 1.44 6.53
CA PHE A 66 1.64 1.33 5.77
C PHE A 66 1.37 -0.11 5.32
N THR A 67 2.40 -0.83 4.85
CA THR A 67 2.27 -2.20 4.32
C THR A 67 1.78 -3.17 5.39
N ILE A 68 2.34 -3.09 6.59
CA ILE A 68 1.98 -3.98 7.70
C ILE A 68 0.61 -3.63 8.28
N ASP A 69 0.30 -2.35 8.43
CA ASP A 69 -1.04 -1.90 8.85
C ASP A 69 -2.12 -2.38 7.88
N ILE A 70 -1.85 -2.30 6.58
CA ILE A 70 -2.72 -2.81 5.51
C ILE A 70 -2.94 -4.31 5.63
N LEU A 71 -1.86 -5.08 5.80
CA LEU A 71 -1.95 -6.54 5.78
C LEU A 71 -2.80 -7.04 6.95
N LEU A 72 -2.60 -6.47 8.14
CA LEU A 72 -3.23 -6.96 9.36
C LEU A 72 -4.60 -6.36 9.63
N PHE A 73 -4.78 -5.06 9.42
CA PHE A 73 -6.02 -4.36 9.81
C PHE A 73 -6.97 -4.08 8.64
N SER A 74 -6.56 -4.36 7.40
CA SER A 74 -7.44 -4.18 6.24
C SER A 74 -7.72 -5.50 5.54
N LEU A 75 -6.69 -6.23 5.10
CA LEU A 75 -6.91 -7.43 4.28
C LEU A 75 -7.58 -8.58 5.06
N ILE A 76 -7.11 -8.86 6.28
CA ILE A 76 -7.69 -9.94 7.11
C ILE A 76 -9.17 -9.66 7.41
N ASP A 77 -9.50 -8.44 7.84
CA ASP A 77 -10.88 -8.05 8.15
C ASP A 77 -11.81 -8.18 6.94
N ILE A 78 -11.34 -7.81 5.75
CA ILE A 78 -12.12 -7.97 4.52
C ILE A 78 -12.35 -9.46 4.20
N VAL A 79 -11.33 -10.30 4.33
CA VAL A 79 -11.43 -11.74 4.05
C VAL A 79 -12.39 -12.41 5.04
N VAL A 80 -12.24 -12.14 6.33
CA VAL A 80 -13.11 -12.71 7.39
C VAL A 80 -14.55 -12.21 7.23
N GLY A 81 -14.73 -10.91 6.99
CA GLY A 81 -16.03 -10.29 6.78
C GLY A 81 -16.76 -10.90 5.59
N TYR A 82 -16.07 -11.06 4.46
CA TYR A 82 -16.67 -11.64 3.27
C TYR A 82 -16.94 -13.15 3.42
N PHE A 83 -16.02 -13.89 4.03
CA PHE A 83 -16.22 -15.32 4.30
C PHE A 83 -17.47 -15.56 5.16
N THR A 84 -17.71 -14.71 6.15
CA THR A 84 -18.92 -14.77 6.99
C THR A 84 -20.19 -14.59 6.16
N VAL A 85 -20.19 -13.67 5.18
CA VAL A 85 -21.31 -13.47 4.25
C VAL A 85 -21.54 -14.71 3.38
N VAL A 86 -20.48 -15.32 2.86
CA VAL A 86 -20.58 -16.55 2.05
C VAL A 86 -21.16 -17.70 2.87
N VAL A 87 -20.69 -17.90 4.10
CA VAL A 87 -21.21 -18.93 5.00
C VAL A 87 -22.69 -18.68 5.30
N ALA A 88 -23.07 -17.43 5.56
CA ALA A 88 -24.47 -17.06 5.79
C ALA A 88 -25.35 -17.36 4.57
N LEU A 89 -24.89 -17.07 3.35
CA LEU A 89 -25.62 -17.41 2.11
C LEU A 89 -25.71 -18.93 1.90
N GLY A 90 -24.63 -19.66 2.16
CA GLY A 90 -24.54 -21.11 2.00
C GLY A 90 -25.43 -21.89 2.97
N ALA A 91 -25.73 -21.32 4.13
CA ALA A 91 -26.69 -21.91 5.07
C ALA A 91 -28.11 -22.05 4.49
N PHE A 92 -28.47 -21.24 3.48
CA PHE A 92 -29.80 -21.27 2.86
C PHE A 92 -29.80 -21.91 1.47
N SER A 93 -28.78 -21.66 0.65
CA SER A 93 -28.69 -22.26 -0.68
C SER A 93 -27.25 -22.35 -1.17
N ASN A 94 -26.85 -23.54 -1.64
CA ASN A 94 -25.56 -23.77 -2.27
C ASN A 94 -25.36 -22.89 -3.53
N GLN A 95 -26.43 -22.58 -4.26
CA GLN A 95 -26.35 -21.71 -5.44
C GLN A 95 -25.95 -20.27 -5.05
N LEU A 96 -26.51 -19.75 -3.94
CA LEU A 96 -26.18 -18.41 -3.44
C LEU A 96 -24.72 -18.34 -2.95
N ALA A 97 -24.24 -19.38 -2.26
CA ALA A 97 -22.84 -19.46 -1.86
C ALA A 97 -21.89 -19.49 -3.06
N LEU A 98 -22.19 -20.28 -4.09
CA LEU A 98 -21.37 -20.36 -5.29
C LEU A 98 -21.31 -19.01 -6.03
N ILE A 99 -22.43 -18.31 -6.12
CA ILE A 99 -22.47 -16.97 -6.72
C ILE A 99 -21.64 -15.99 -5.89
N GLY A 100 -21.76 -16.02 -4.56
CA GLY A 100 -20.96 -15.17 -3.67
C GLY A 100 -19.46 -15.44 -3.80
N ILE A 101 -19.04 -16.70 -3.75
CA ILE A 101 -17.62 -17.08 -3.91
C ILE A 101 -17.13 -16.67 -5.30
N GLY A 102 -17.91 -16.96 -6.35
CA GLY A 102 -17.54 -16.64 -7.73
C GLY A 102 -17.39 -15.14 -7.95
N SER A 103 -18.32 -14.33 -7.45
CA SER A 103 -18.25 -12.87 -7.57
C SER A 103 -17.07 -12.31 -6.77
N PHE A 104 -16.85 -12.81 -5.56
CA PHE A 104 -15.70 -12.42 -4.74
C PHE A 104 -14.38 -12.67 -5.42
N LEU A 105 -14.17 -13.90 -5.91
CA LEU A 105 -12.94 -14.27 -6.58
C LEU A 105 -12.75 -13.43 -7.85
N ALA A 106 -13.79 -13.29 -8.68
CA ALA A 106 -13.70 -12.50 -9.90
C ALA A 106 -13.34 -11.03 -9.63
N ILE A 107 -14.05 -10.37 -8.70
CA ILE A 107 -13.85 -8.96 -8.37
C ILE A 107 -12.51 -8.76 -7.66
N SER A 108 -12.17 -9.61 -6.70
CA SER A 108 -10.92 -9.51 -5.93
C SER A 108 -9.71 -9.77 -6.81
N LEU A 109 -9.74 -10.77 -7.70
CA LEU A 109 -8.64 -11.05 -8.63
C LEU A 109 -8.47 -9.93 -9.65
N ALA A 110 -9.56 -9.43 -10.24
CA ALA A 110 -9.51 -8.31 -11.18
C ALA A 110 -8.92 -7.06 -10.51
N SER A 111 -9.37 -6.75 -9.29
CA SER A 111 -8.86 -5.62 -8.52
C SER A 111 -7.39 -5.82 -8.12
N PHE A 112 -7.05 -6.98 -7.56
CA PHE A 112 -5.69 -7.30 -7.11
C PHE A 112 -4.71 -7.21 -8.27
N TYR A 113 -4.96 -7.95 -9.35
CA TYR A 113 -4.06 -8.00 -10.49
C TYR A 113 -3.95 -6.64 -11.18
N GLY A 114 -5.07 -5.96 -11.39
CA GLY A 114 -5.07 -4.64 -12.01
C GLY A 114 -4.24 -3.62 -11.21
N HIS A 115 -4.40 -3.58 -9.88
CA HIS A 115 -3.64 -2.64 -9.04
C HIS A 115 -2.15 -2.98 -8.96
N VAL A 116 -1.78 -4.27 -8.93
CA VAL A 116 -0.38 -4.71 -9.00
C VAL A 116 0.25 -4.32 -10.34
N VAL A 117 -0.42 -4.58 -11.46
CA VAL A 117 0.09 -4.23 -12.80
C VAL A 117 0.29 -2.73 -12.95
N ILE A 118 -0.70 -1.92 -12.58
CA ILE A 118 -0.58 -0.46 -12.63
C ILE A 118 0.61 0.00 -11.78
N THR A 119 0.77 -0.55 -10.58
CA THR A 119 1.86 -0.14 -9.69
C THR A 119 3.22 -0.53 -10.28
N LYS A 120 3.39 -1.77 -10.76
CA LYS A 120 4.64 -2.20 -11.41
C LYS A 120 5.03 -1.37 -12.63
N VAL A 121 4.04 -0.93 -13.40
CA VAL A 121 4.30 -0.14 -14.62
C VAL A 121 4.66 1.31 -14.28
N PHE A 122 3.92 1.98 -13.40
CA PHE A 122 4.05 3.43 -13.18
C PHE A 122 4.93 3.82 -11.99
N MET A 123 5.04 2.96 -10.97
CA MET A 123 5.80 3.27 -9.75
C MET A 123 7.30 3.51 -10.02
N PRO A 124 7.99 2.73 -10.87
CA PRO A 124 9.41 2.98 -11.16
C PRO A 124 9.67 4.38 -11.73
N PHE A 125 8.78 4.87 -12.60
CA PHE A 125 8.88 6.23 -13.14
C PHE A 125 8.71 7.27 -12.03
N TRP A 126 7.70 7.10 -11.16
CA TRP A 126 7.49 8.00 -10.02
C TRP A 126 8.70 8.04 -9.08
N ILE A 127 9.28 6.88 -8.74
CA ILE A 127 10.45 6.78 -7.86
C ILE A 127 11.64 7.58 -8.43
N ILE A 128 11.93 7.44 -9.72
CA ILE A 128 13.05 8.16 -10.37
C ILE A 128 12.89 9.68 -10.24
N TYR A 129 11.69 10.21 -10.48
CA TYR A 129 11.47 11.67 -10.40
C TYR A 129 11.39 12.17 -8.96
N ARG A 130 10.78 11.40 -8.05
CA ARG A 130 10.79 11.69 -6.61
C ARG A 130 12.22 11.83 -6.09
N ASP A 131 13.09 10.89 -6.44
CA ASP A 131 14.49 10.88 -6.00
C ASP A 131 15.28 12.08 -6.56
N LYS A 132 15.00 12.51 -7.79
CA LYS A 132 15.59 13.73 -8.38
C LYS A 132 15.12 14.99 -7.67
N ILE A 133 13.82 15.10 -7.38
CA ILE A 133 13.25 16.25 -6.64
C ILE A 133 13.90 16.33 -5.25
N ARG A 134 14.02 15.20 -4.55
CA ARG A 134 14.66 15.13 -3.22
C ARG A 134 16.15 15.44 -3.28
N ALA A 135 16.86 14.95 -4.30
CA ALA A 135 18.27 15.28 -4.52
C ALA A 135 18.47 16.80 -4.69
N ILE A 136 17.68 17.45 -5.54
CA ILE A 136 17.75 18.90 -5.79
C ILE A 136 17.36 19.69 -4.54
N ALA A 137 16.29 19.29 -3.84
CA ALA A 137 15.88 19.96 -2.61
C ALA A 137 16.98 19.91 -1.53
N THR A 138 17.63 18.76 -1.41
CA THR A 138 18.73 18.54 -0.46
C THR A 138 19.95 19.38 -0.84
N GLU A 139 20.33 19.38 -2.12
CA GLU A 139 21.42 20.21 -2.66
C GLU A 139 21.14 21.71 -2.42
N ASN A 140 19.93 22.18 -2.72
CA ASN A 140 19.52 23.56 -2.51
C ASN A 140 19.59 23.99 -1.05
N LEU A 141 19.23 23.11 -0.11
CA LEU A 141 19.31 23.39 1.32
C LEU A 141 20.76 23.44 1.82
N PHE A 142 21.59 22.47 1.44
CA PHE A 142 22.99 22.42 1.89
C PHE A 142 23.89 23.47 1.22
N GLN A 143 23.60 23.85 -0.02
CA GLN A 143 24.44 24.77 -0.81
C GLN A 143 23.80 26.14 -1.05
N ASN A 144 22.79 26.52 -0.25
CA ASN A 144 22.05 27.78 -0.42
C ASN A 144 22.98 29.00 -0.55
N SER A 145 23.96 29.14 0.34
CA SER A 145 24.91 30.26 0.30
C SER A 145 25.71 30.33 -1.01
N PHE A 146 26.14 29.17 -1.52
CA PHE A 146 26.87 29.08 -2.78
C PHE A 146 25.97 29.41 -3.98
N ILE A 147 24.77 28.84 -4.04
CA ILE A 147 23.77 29.09 -5.09
C ILE A 147 23.41 30.58 -5.17
N ARG A 148 23.26 31.24 -4.02
CA ARG A 148 23.00 32.67 -3.94
C ARG A 148 24.20 33.49 -4.39
N ALA A 149 25.42 33.10 -3.99
CA ALA A 149 26.65 33.77 -4.39
C ALA A 149 26.96 33.60 -5.89
N SER A 150 26.56 32.48 -6.50
CA SER A 150 26.72 32.20 -7.93
C SER A 150 25.58 32.74 -8.80
N PHE A 151 24.58 33.40 -8.19
CA PHE A 151 23.36 33.87 -8.86
C PHE A 151 22.58 32.76 -9.60
N SER A 152 22.75 31.49 -9.21
CA SER A 152 22.12 30.34 -9.87
C SER A 152 20.71 30.02 -9.33
N THR A 153 20.12 30.90 -8.52
CA THR A 153 18.80 30.69 -7.88
C THR A 153 17.70 30.40 -8.91
N THR A 154 17.61 31.18 -9.99
CA THR A 154 16.58 31.00 -11.02
C THR A 154 16.74 29.66 -11.74
N GLU A 155 17.99 29.26 -12.00
CA GLU A 155 18.30 27.98 -12.64
C GLU A 155 17.86 26.81 -11.75
N GLN A 156 18.21 26.82 -10.46
CA GLN A 156 17.84 25.77 -9.51
C GLN A 156 16.32 25.68 -9.29
N ILE A 157 15.61 26.82 -9.26
CA ILE A 157 14.15 26.85 -9.22
C ILE A 157 13.58 26.22 -10.50
N SER A 158 14.07 26.61 -11.68
CA SER A 158 13.59 26.07 -12.96
C SER A 158 13.82 24.56 -13.08
N LYS A 159 14.97 24.08 -12.58
CA LYS A 159 15.32 22.65 -12.51
C LYS A 159 14.34 21.90 -11.61
N THR A 160 14.03 22.46 -10.44
CA THR A 160 13.04 21.90 -9.49
C THR A 160 11.67 21.78 -10.15
N ILE A 161 11.13 22.88 -10.69
CA ILE A 161 9.82 22.93 -11.35
C ILE A 161 9.73 21.91 -12.50
N LYS A 162 10.80 21.79 -13.30
CA LYS A 162 10.85 20.83 -14.41
C LYS A 162 10.64 19.39 -13.93
N TYR A 163 11.38 18.96 -12.91
CA TYR A 163 11.26 17.58 -12.41
C TYR A 163 10.00 17.35 -11.59
N GLU A 164 9.51 18.36 -10.87
CA GLU A 164 8.20 18.33 -10.21
C GLU A 164 7.07 18.11 -11.20
N LYS A 165 7.04 18.89 -12.30
CA LYS A 165 6.02 18.74 -13.34
C LYS A 165 5.97 17.31 -13.90
N ILE A 166 7.13 16.77 -14.28
CA ILE A 166 7.20 15.41 -14.84
C ILE A 166 6.82 14.36 -13.79
N GLY A 167 7.28 14.53 -12.54
CA GLY A 167 6.90 13.64 -11.43
C GLY A 167 5.39 13.66 -11.17
N PHE A 168 4.77 14.84 -11.16
CA PHE A 168 3.33 14.99 -10.98
C PHE A 168 2.53 14.42 -12.14
N GLU A 169 2.99 14.56 -13.38
CA GLU A 169 2.38 13.91 -14.54
C GLU A 169 2.40 12.38 -14.39
N ALA A 170 3.55 11.80 -14.03
CA ALA A 170 3.66 10.36 -13.79
C ALA A 170 2.71 9.89 -12.67
N ARG A 171 2.65 10.62 -11.54
CA ARG A 171 1.72 10.31 -10.45
C ARG A 171 0.26 10.47 -10.85
N SER A 172 -0.06 11.49 -11.64
CA SER A 172 -1.42 11.76 -12.11
C SER A 172 -1.93 10.66 -13.04
N ILE A 173 -1.09 10.18 -13.96
CA ILE A 173 -1.42 9.06 -14.85
C ILE A 173 -1.69 7.79 -14.02
N MET A 174 -0.81 7.50 -13.05
CA MET A 174 -0.99 6.36 -12.15
C MET A 174 -2.32 6.43 -11.36
N VAL A 175 -2.66 7.60 -10.81
CA VAL A 175 -3.93 7.82 -10.10
C VAL A 175 -5.12 7.68 -11.05
N LEU A 176 -5.04 8.21 -12.26
CA LEU A 176 -6.08 8.09 -13.28
C LEU A 176 -6.31 6.61 -13.66
N SER A 177 -5.25 5.84 -13.92
CA SER A 177 -5.35 4.41 -14.22
C SER A 177 -6.03 3.64 -13.10
N ARG A 178 -5.72 3.95 -11.84
CA ARG A 178 -6.38 3.34 -10.67
C ARG A 178 -7.84 3.74 -10.55
N SER A 179 -8.17 4.99 -10.85
CA SER A 179 -9.56 5.47 -10.86
C SER A 179 -10.40 4.71 -11.89
N ILE A 180 -9.86 4.51 -13.11
CA ILE A 180 -10.51 3.72 -14.17
C ILE A 180 -10.70 2.27 -13.72
N LEU A 181 -9.67 1.63 -13.15
CA LEU A 181 -9.79 0.26 -12.63
C LEU A 181 -10.83 0.16 -11.51
N THR A 182 -10.86 1.14 -10.61
CA THR A 182 -11.85 1.20 -9.52
C THR A 182 -13.27 1.34 -10.10
N PHE A 183 -13.44 2.13 -11.15
CA PHE A 183 -14.71 2.26 -11.86
C PHE A 183 -15.17 0.93 -12.47
N VAL A 184 -14.27 0.22 -13.18
CA VAL A 184 -14.57 -1.12 -13.73
C VAL A 184 -14.94 -2.11 -12.61
N THR A 185 -14.21 -2.08 -11.49
CA THR A 185 -14.49 -2.95 -10.34
C THR A 185 -15.87 -2.66 -9.74
N ARG A 186 -16.30 -1.39 -9.69
CA ARG A 186 -17.65 -1.00 -9.26
C ARG A 186 -18.72 -1.51 -10.21
N LEU A 187 -18.49 -1.49 -11.53
CA LEU A 187 -19.42 -2.08 -12.50
C LEU A 187 -19.60 -3.59 -12.28
N LEU A 188 -18.50 -4.31 -12.02
CA LEU A 188 -18.55 -5.74 -11.70
C LEU A 188 -19.35 -6.01 -10.42
N ILE A 189 -19.17 -5.18 -9.38
CA ILE A 189 -19.95 -5.28 -8.14
C ILE A 189 -21.44 -5.06 -8.42
N THR A 190 -21.80 -3.99 -9.13
CA THR A 190 -23.19 -3.71 -9.50
C THR A 190 -23.80 -4.87 -10.29
N GLY A 191 -23.07 -5.41 -11.28
CA GLY A 191 -23.50 -6.60 -12.03
C GLY A 191 -23.72 -7.81 -11.12
N SER A 192 -22.83 -8.04 -10.15
CA SER A 192 -22.96 -9.15 -9.19
C SER A 192 -24.19 -9.02 -8.29
N VAL A 193 -24.54 -7.80 -7.88
CA VAL A 193 -25.73 -7.53 -7.06
C VAL A 193 -26.99 -7.77 -7.88
N VAL A 194 -27.04 -7.29 -9.13
CA VAL A 194 -28.16 -7.55 -10.05
C VAL A 194 -28.34 -9.06 -10.26
N TRP A 195 -27.26 -9.79 -10.47
CA TRP A 195 -27.30 -11.25 -10.60
C TRP A 195 -27.86 -11.94 -9.34
N MET A 196 -27.42 -11.49 -8.16
CA MET A 196 -27.93 -12.00 -6.88
C MET A 196 -29.43 -11.74 -6.73
N VAL A 197 -29.92 -10.56 -7.14
CA VAL A 197 -31.36 -10.23 -7.12
C VAL A 197 -32.17 -11.17 -8.01
N ILE A 198 -31.71 -11.42 -9.24
CA ILE A 198 -32.38 -12.33 -10.17
C ILE A 198 -32.53 -13.72 -9.56
N VAL A 199 -31.47 -14.26 -8.96
CA VAL A 199 -31.48 -15.59 -8.34
C VAL A 199 -32.36 -15.61 -7.08
N MET A 200 -32.36 -14.55 -6.28
CA MET A 200 -33.27 -14.44 -5.13
C MET A 200 -34.74 -14.45 -5.56
N ILE A 201 -35.10 -13.76 -6.65
CA ILE A 201 -36.47 -13.78 -7.19
C ILE A 201 -36.86 -15.20 -7.64
N GLU A 202 -35.93 -15.93 -8.26
CA GLU A 202 -36.15 -17.33 -8.65
C GLU A 202 -36.35 -18.25 -7.44
N LEU A 203 -35.58 -18.06 -6.36
CA LEU A 203 -35.76 -18.85 -5.14
C LEU A 203 -37.07 -18.53 -4.41
N ILE A 204 -37.54 -17.28 -4.49
CA ILE A 204 -38.87 -16.88 -3.99
C ILE A 204 -39.97 -17.55 -4.82
N SER A 205 -39.88 -17.54 -6.14
CA SER A 205 -40.90 -18.15 -7.01
C SER A 205 -40.99 -19.67 -6.82
N GLN A 206 -39.89 -20.31 -6.42
CA GLN A 206 -39.82 -21.72 -6.04
C GLN A 206 -40.25 -22.00 -4.59
N ASN A 207 -40.69 -20.99 -3.83
CA ASN A 207 -41.03 -21.07 -2.40
C ASN A 207 -39.91 -21.65 -1.52
N LYS A 208 -38.63 -21.51 -1.92
CA LYS A 208 -37.48 -21.97 -1.13
C LYS A 208 -37.08 -20.99 -0.03
N ILE A 209 -37.34 -19.71 -0.25
CA ILE A 209 -37.06 -18.62 0.70
C ILE A 209 -38.22 -17.64 0.73
N ASP A 210 -38.47 -17.02 1.89
CA ASP A 210 -39.39 -15.91 1.99
C ASP A 210 -38.76 -14.60 1.48
N SER A 211 -39.62 -13.70 0.99
CA SER A 211 -39.29 -12.33 0.60
C SER A 211 -38.51 -11.57 1.68
N THR A 212 -38.89 -11.71 2.95
CA THR A 212 -38.21 -11.07 4.08
C THR A 212 -36.76 -11.55 4.22
N LEU A 213 -36.57 -12.86 4.12
CA LEU A 213 -35.25 -13.49 4.19
C LEU A 213 -34.38 -13.10 2.99
N ALA A 214 -34.96 -13.08 1.78
CA ALA A 214 -34.27 -12.67 0.57
C ALA A 214 -33.73 -11.23 0.67
N ILE A 215 -34.53 -10.30 1.19
CA ILE A 215 -34.11 -8.91 1.43
C ILE A 215 -32.96 -8.86 2.45
N ALA A 216 -33.07 -9.61 3.55
CA ALA A 216 -32.01 -9.66 4.57
C ALA A 216 -30.68 -10.22 4.02
N LEU A 217 -30.74 -11.29 3.22
CA LEU A 217 -29.57 -11.88 2.58
C LEU A 217 -28.96 -10.96 1.53
N LEU A 218 -29.79 -10.25 0.76
CA LEU A 218 -29.32 -9.26 -0.21
C LEU A 218 -28.59 -8.10 0.47
N LEU A 219 -29.15 -7.56 1.56
CA LEU A 219 -28.50 -6.50 2.34
C LEU A 219 -27.18 -6.99 2.94
N THR A 220 -27.13 -8.23 3.42
CA THR A 220 -25.91 -8.87 3.94
C THR A 220 -24.85 -8.99 2.84
N TYR A 221 -25.25 -9.40 1.63
CA TYR A 221 -24.37 -9.47 0.47
C TYR A 221 -23.86 -8.09 0.03
N MET A 222 -24.72 -7.07 0.02
CA MET A 222 -24.33 -5.69 -0.28
C MET A 222 -23.35 -5.13 0.75
N ALA A 223 -23.55 -5.45 2.03
CA ALA A 223 -22.63 -5.05 3.09
C ALA A 223 -21.24 -5.69 2.91
N GLY A 224 -21.19 -6.98 2.57
CA GLY A 224 -19.94 -7.69 2.28
C GLY A 224 -19.22 -7.17 1.03
N THR A 225 -19.95 -6.98 -0.07
CA THR A 225 -19.37 -6.48 -1.34
C THR A 225 -18.84 -5.05 -1.24
N ARG A 226 -19.41 -4.22 -0.36
CA ARG A 226 -18.85 -2.89 -0.06
C ARG A 226 -17.42 -2.98 0.48
N GLN A 227 -17.08 -4.00 1.26
CA GLN A 227 -15.71 -4.19 1.76
C GLN A 227 -14.72 -4.53 0.62
N ILE A 228 -15.16 -5.25 -0.41
CA ILE A 228 -14.33 -5.60 -1.58
C ILE A 228 -13.82 -4.34 -2.30
N THR A 229 -14.62 -3.27 -2.36
CA THR A 229 -14.18 -2.01 -3.00
C THR A 229 -12.92 -1.41 -2.37
N ARG A 230 -12.64 -1.73 -1.10
CA ARG A 230 -11.46 -1.28 -0.37
C ARG A 230 -10.23 -2.14 -0.65
N VAL A 231 -10.40 -3.37 -1.14
CA VAL A 231 -9.29 -4.29 -1.47
C VAL A 231 -8.39 -3.64 -2.51
N GLY A 232 -8.94 -3.02 -3.55
CA GLY A 232 -8.14 -2.42 -4.61
C GLY A 232 -7.17 -1.35 -4.11
N GLN A 233 -7.67 -0.40 -3.32
CA GLN A 233 -6.82 0.64 -2.72
C GLN A 233 -5.78 0.05 -1.75
N THR A 234 -6.19 -0.96 -0.99
CA THR A 234 -5.33 -1.65 -0.03
C THR A 234 -4.17 -2.36 -0.74
N VAL A 235 -4.46 -3.10 -1.81
CA VAL A 235 -3.46 -3.77 -2.65
C VAL A 235 -2.57 -2.77 -3.37
N ALA A 236 -3.13 -1.65 -3.85
CA ALA A 236 -2.36 -0.59 -4.49
C ALA A 236 -1.31 -0.01 -3.54
N ASN A 237 -1.70 0.32 -2.31
CA ASN A 237 -0.79 0.86 -1.30
C ASN A 237 0.26 -0.18 -0.88
N PHE A 238 -0.17 -1.44 -0.68
CA PHE A 238 0.75 -2.55 -0.38
C PHE A 238 1.79 -2.73 -1.50
N SER A 239 1.33 -2.77 -2.75
CA SER A 239 2.21 -2.92 -3.91
C SER A 239 3.17 -1.74 -4.06
N GLU A 240 2.75 -0.51 -3.77
CA GLU A 240 3.63 0.66 -3.77
C GLU A 240 4.72 0.52 -2.71
N GLY A 241 4.34 0.08 -1.51
CA GLY A 241 5.29 -0.13 -0.43
C GLY A 241 6.32 -1.20 -0.76
N VAL A 242 5.90 -2.28 -1.41
CA VAL A 242 6.81 -3.33 -1.90
C VAL A 242 7.79 -2.79 -2.94
N GLU A 243 7.33 -2.00 -3.92
CA GLU A 243 8.22 -1.40 -4.93
C GLU A 243 9.22 -0.41 -4.30
N ASP A 244 8.79 0.43 -3.35
CA ASP A 244 9.68 1.32 -2.60
C ASP A 244 10.73 0.55 -1.76
N MET A 245 10.33 -0.58 -1.16
CA MET A 245 11.25 -1.45 -0.44
C MET A 245 12.26 -2.13 -1.39
N ASN A 246 11.79 -2.65 -2.52
CA ASN A 246 12.64 -3.28 -3.53
C ASN A 246 13.68 -2.29 -4.08
N ASP A 247 13.25 -1.06 -4.39
CA ASP A 247 14.14 0.00 -4.86
C ASP A 247 15.24 0.35 -3.83
N LEU A 248 14.93 0.42 -2.53
CA LEU A 248 15.96 0.59 -1.50
C LEU A 248 16.93 -0.60 -1.47
N TRP A 249 16.44 -1.83 -1.50
CA TRP A 249 17.30 -3.02 -1.44
C TRP A 249 18.16 -3.20 -2.70
N ASP A 250 17.64 -2.88 -3.87
CA ASP A 250 18.40 -2.82 -5.12
C ASP A 250 19.46 -1.70 -5.05
N TYR A 251 19.10 -0.55 -4.49
CA TYR A 251 20.02 0.56 -4.31
C TYR A 251 21.15 0.20 -3.34
N ILE A 252 20.86 -0.36 -2.17
CA ILE A 252 21.85 -0.83 -1.19
C ILE A 252 22.83 -1.81 -1.84
N ARG A 253 22.33 -2.82 -2.57
CA ARG A 253 23.15 -3.83 -3.25
C ARG A 253 24.08 -3.25 -4.31
N THR A 254 23.69 -2.14 -4.94
CA THR A 254 24.45 -1.48 -6.00
C THR A 254 25.20 -0.23 -5.55
N PHE A 255 25.06 0.17 -4.28
CA PHE A 255 25.60 1.42 -3.77
C PHE A 255 27.13 1.39 -3.63
N GLY A 256 27.66 0.34 -3.00
CA GLY A 256 29.08 0.23 -2.72
C GLY A 256 29.39 -0.94 -1.78
N LYS A 257 30.64 -0.99 -1.32
CA LYS A 257 31.08 -1.97 -0.32
C LYS A 257 31.87 -1.25 0.77
N GLN A 258 31.92 -1.88 1.92
CA GLN A 258 32.83 -1.52 2.99
C GLN A 258 34.15 -2.25 2.75
N THR A 259 35.26 -1.51 2.58
CA THR A 259 36.59 -2.13 2.47
C THR A 259 37.38 -2.08 3.77
N TYR A 260 36.98 -1.23 4.73
CA TYR A 260 37.61 -1.12 6.05
C TYR A 260 36.56 -1.11 7.19
N PRO A 261 36.82 -1.75 8.35
CA PRO A 261 35.93 -1.67 9.49
C PRO A 261 35.88 -0.23 10.03
N VAL A 262 34.69 0.39 10.03
CA VAL A 262 34.48 1.79 10.49
C VAL A 262 33.81 1.84 11.87
N ILE A 263 33.11 0.78 12.27
CA ILE A 263 32.39 0.69 13.54
C ILE A 263 33.11 -0.34 14.42
N ASP A 264 33.51 0.06 15.63
CA ASP A 264 34.04 -0.84 16.65
C ASP A 264 32.97 -1.89 17.00
N LYS A 265 33.35 -3.17 17.02
CA LYS A 265 32.45 -4.29 17.33
C LYS A 265 31.76 -4.13 18.69
N ASP A 266 32.41 -3.42 19.62
CA ASP A 266 31.95 -3.18 21.00
C ASP A 266 30.71 -2.27 21.10
N VAL A 267 30.31 -1.60 20.01
CA VAL A 267 29.12 -0.72 20.01
C VAL A 267 27.80 -1.52 19.96
N TYR A 268 27.82 -2.77 19.47
CA TYR A 268 26.64 -3.62 19.37
C TYR A 268 26.47 -4.61 20.53
N GLU A 269 27.45 -4.72 21.42
CA GLU A 269 27.45 -5.66 22.57
C GLU A 269 27.05 -5.00 23.91
N LYS A 270 26.53 -3.75 23.89
CA LYS A 270 25.96 -3.05 25.04
C LYS A 270 24.47 -2.81 24.86
#